data_AF-A0A928QAX3-F1
#
_entry.id   AF-A0A928QAX3-F1
#
_cell.length_a   1.000
_cell.length_b   1.000
_cell.length_c   1.000
_cell.angle_alpha   90.00
_cell.angle_beta   90.00
_cell.angle_gamma   90.00
#
_symmetry.space_group_name_H-M   'P 1'
#
loop_
_entity.id
_entity.type
_entity.pdbx_description
1 polymer ?
#
loop_
_entity_poly.entity_id
_entity_poly.type
_entity_poly.pdbx_seq_one_letter_code
_entity_poly.pdbx_strand_id
1 'polypeptide(L)'
;MKYFCTKNELHGSDCHEFFSGEWDGRHWNDDSLYIYDDAFRECGLRSLMRTVIPDYSPYDATEIYPSDWEKLCESAEGEAAKALDEVHDWAERAFSEHGSFTLLGI
;
A
#
# COMPACT_ATOMS: atom_id res chain seq x y z
N MET A 1 4.26 5.20 13.06
CA MET A 1 3.95 4.00 12.26
C MET A 1 5.22 3.16 12.20
N LYS A 2 5.16 1.84 12.38
CA LYS A 2 6.33 0.94 12.41
C LYS A 2 6.81 0.62 11.00
N TYR A 3 5.89 0.41 10.05
CA TYR A 3 6.19 0.00 8.68
C TYR A 3 6.02 1.17 7.71
N PHE A 4 4.95 1.93 7.89
CA PHE A 4 4.60 3.05 7.04
C PHE A 4 5.13 4.38 7.59
N CYS A 5 5.27 5.34 6.70
CA CYS A 5 5.61 6.71 7.02
C CYS A 5 4.82 7.66 6.12
N THR A 6 4.64 8.89 6.61
CA THR A 6 4.11 9.99 5.81
C THR A 6 5.22 10.60 4.96
N LYS A 7 4.85 11.44 3.98
CA LYS A 7 5.82 12.15 3.13
C LYS A 7 6.87 12.95 3.92
N ASN A 8 6.48 13.55 5.04
CA ASN A 8 7.37 14.36 5.88
C ASN A 8 8.38 13.51 6.68
N GLU A 9 8.12 12.22 6.84
CA GLU A 9 8.97 11.25 7.54
C GLU A 9 9.85 10.46 6.55
N LEU A 10 9.65 10.66 5.24
CA LEU A 10 10.37 9.97 4.19
C LEU A 10 11.80 10.54 4.03
N HIS A 11 12.78 9.64 4.00
CA HIS A 11 14.21 9.95 3.93
C HIS A 11 14.92 9.19 2.79
N GLY A 12 14.21 8.96 1.68
CA GLY A 12 14.71 8.26 0.50
C GLY A 12 13.61 8.12 -0.56
N SER A 13 13.93 7.45 -1.67
CA SER A 13 12.97 7.22 -2.78
C SER A 13 12.70 5.75 -3.06
N ASP A 14 13.36 4.84 -2.35
CA ASP A 14 13.25 3.38 -2.56
C ASP A 14 12.07 2.82 -1.72
N CYS A 15 10.87 3.24 -2.09
CA CYS A 15 9.64 2.94 -1.36
C CYS A 15 8.44 2.78 -2.29
N HIS A 16 7.49 1.96 -1.86
CA HIS A 16 6.18 1.86 -2.48
C HIS A 16 5.27 2.95 -1.92
N GLU A 17 4.53 3.62 -2.81
CA GLU A 17 3.57 4.66 -2.44
C GLU A 17 2.14 4.09 -2.47
N PHE A 18 1.42 4.25 -1.37
CA PHE A 18 -0.01 4.01 -1.27
C PHE A 18 -0.69 5.35 -1.56
N PHE A 19 -1.10 5.52 -2.82
CA PHE A 19 -1.73 6.73 -3.35
C PHE A 19 -3.25 6.67 -3.19
N SER A 20 -3.87 7.70 -2.63
CA SER A 20 -5.33 7.75 -2.44
C SER A 20 -6.06 7.98 -3.77
N GLY A 21 -6.87 7.02 -4.22
CA GLY A 21 -7.58 7.05 -5.50
C GLY A 21 -6.81 6.50 -6.71
N GLU A 22 -7.32 6.80 -7.92
CA GLU A 22 -6.67 6.50 -9.21
C GLU A 22 -5.46 7.41 -9.40
N TRP A 23 -4.32 6.82 -9.79
CA TRP A 23 -3.07 7.57 -9.92
C TRP A 23 -3.12 8.62 -11.02
N ASP A 24 -2.74 9.87 -10.68
CA ASP A 24 -2.79 11.03 -11.57
C ASP A 24 -1.50 11.28 -12.36
N GLY A 25 -0.54 10.35 -12.29
CA GLY A 25 0.77 10.47 -12.92
C GLY A 25 1.81 11.24 -12.10
N ARG A 26 1.49 11.63 -10.86
CA ARG A 26 2.44 12.29 -9.94
C ARG A 26 2.69 11.42 -8.71
N HIS A 27 3.95 11.34 -8.33
CA HIS A 27 4.37 10.72 -7.08
C HIS A 27 4.41 11.73 -5.95
N TRP A 28 4.59 11.21 -4.74
CA TRP A 28 4.86 11.98 -3.53
C TRP A 28 3.66 12.82 -3.11
N ASN A 29 2.46 12.25 -3.11
CA ASN A 29 1.27 12.96 -2.64
C ASN A 29 1.32 13.16 -1.10
N ASP A 30 0.82 14.30 -0.63
CA ASP A 30 0.81 14.63 0.81
C ASP A 30 -0.13 13.71 1.59
N ASP A 31 -1.18 13.20 0.94
CA ASP A 31 -2.14 12.28 1.53
C ASP A 31 -1.75 10.81 1.39
N SER A 32 -0.64 10.51 0.71
CA SER A 32 -0.13 9.13 0.56
C SER A 32 0.58 8.62 1.81
N LEU A 33 0.61 7.29 1.94
CA LEU A 33 1.52 6.59 2.85
C LEU A 33 2.61 5.86 2.08
N TYR A 34 3.77 5.68 2.72
CA TYR A 34 4.95 5.12 2.08
C TYR A 34 5.53 3.99 2.92
N ILE A 35 5.99 2.93 2.27
CA ILE A 35 6.74 1.84 2.88
C ILE A 35 7.99 1.55 2.07
N TYR A 36 9.16 1.55 2.72
CA TYR A 36 10.43 1.24 2.05
C TYR A 36 10.43 -0.19 1.46
N ASP A 37 11.09 -0.43 0.32
CA ASP A 37 11.06 -1.74 -0.36
C ASP A 37 11.48 -2.89 0.55
N ASP A 38 12.56 -2.69 1.31
CA ASP A 38 13.06 -3.68 2.25
C ASP A 38 12.00 -4.03 3.30
N ALA A 39 11.37 -3.03 3.91
CA ALA A 39 10.30 -3.25 4.89
C ALA A 39 9.09 -3.96 4.26
N PHE A 40 8.68 -3.55 3.06
CA PHE A 40 7.56 -4.14 2.32
C PHE A 40 7.80 -5.61 1.96
N ARG A 41 9.05 -5.98 1.68
CA ARG A 41 9.47 -7.37 1.47
C ARG A 41 9.59 -8.16 2.76
N GLU A 42 10.27 -7.62 3.76
CA GLU A 42 10.57 -8.31 5.02
C GLU A 42 9.31 -8.58 5.85
N CYS A 43 8.35 -7.66 5.87
CA CYS A 43 7.09 -7.88 6.57
C CYS A 43 6.15 -8.87 5.83
N GLY A 44 6.47 -9.21 4.57
CA GLY A 44 5.71 -10.17 3.77
C GLY A 44 4.61 -9.56 2.89
N LEU A 45 4.37 -8.25 2.93
CA LEU A 45 3.35 -7.59 2.13
C LEU A 45 3.57 -7.81 0.63
N ARG A 46 4.80 -7.74 0.12
CA ARG A 46 5.07 -8.00 -1.31
C ARG A 46 4.60 -9.38 -1.76
N SER A 47 4.85 -10.40 -0.94
CA SER A 47 4.44 -11.78 -1.23
C SER A 47 2.92 -11.91 -1.17
N LEU A 48 2.31 -11.30 -0.15
CA LEU A 48 0.86 -11.26 0.01
C LEU A 48 0.16 -10.61 -1.20
N MET A 49 0.62 -9.43 -1.62
CA MET A 49 0.09 -8.73 -2.79
C MET A 49 0.16 -9.60 -4.05
N ARG A 50 1.32 -10.24 -4.31
CA ARG A 50 1.48 -11.16 -5.46
C ARG A 50 0.55 -12.36 -5.43
N THR A 51 0.18 -12.83 -4.24
CA THR A 51 -0.70 -13.99 -4.09
C THR A 51 -2.16 -13.61 -4.23
N VAL A 52 -2.56 -12.46 -3.68
CA VAL A 52 -3.98 -12.06 -3.60
C VAL A 52 -4.43 -11.24 -4.80
N ILE A 53 -3.54 -10.44 -5.38
CA ILE A 53 -3.84 -9.49 -6.45
C ILE A 53 -3.26 -10.03 -7.78
N PRO A 54 -4.10 -10.53 -8.70
CA PRO A 54 -3.62 -11.21 -9.92
C PRO A 54 -2.72 -10.35 -10.82
N ASP A 55 -3.01 -9.05 -10.90
CA ASP A 55 -2.33 -8.10 -11.78
C ASP A 55 -1.33 -7.21 -11.03
N TYR A 56 -0.94 -7.59 -9.81
CA TYR A 56 0.01 -6.80 -9.04
C TYR A 56 1.40 -6.77 -9.68
N SER A 57 1.87 -5.56 -9.97
CA SER A 57 3.23 -5.28 -10.41
C SER A 57 3.98 -4.50 -9.32
N PRO A 58 5.16 -4.98 -8.86
CA PRO A 58 6.00 -4.21 -7.94
C PRO A 58 6.73 -3.04 -8.61
N TYR A 59 6.57 -2.85 -9.93
CA TYR A 59 7.26 -1.85 -10.75
C TYR A 59 6.29 -0.94 -11.53
N ASP A 60 4.98 -1.15 -11.39
CA ASP A 60 3.94 -0.33 -12.04
C ASP A 60 2.86 0.06 -11.02
N ALA A 61 1.91 0.88 -11.46
CA ALA A 61 0.71 1.19 -10.69
C ALA A 61 -0.24 -0.02 -10.66
N THR A 62 -0.73 -0.35 -9.47
CA THR A 62 -1.76 -1.37 -9.26
C THR A 62 -2.90 -0.76 -8.46
N GLU A 63 -4.10 -0.67 -9.04
CA GLU A 63 -5.30 -0.25 -8.32
C GLU A 63 -5.80 -1.36 -7.39
N ILE A 64 -6.14 -0.97 -6.16
CA ILE A 64 -6.67 -1.84 -5.12
C ILE A 64 -8.08 -1.36 -4.77
N TYR A 65 -9.04 -2.28 -4.90
CA TYR A 65 -10.44 -2.05 -4.58
C TYR A 65 -10.80 -2.62 -3.20
N PRO A 66 -11.92 -2.22 -2.58
CA PRO A 66 -12.35 -2.75 -1.29
C PRO A 66 -12.41 -4.28 -1.23
N SER A 67 -12.88 -4.93 -2.30
CA SER A 67 -12.94 -6.39 -2.37
C SER A 67 -11.57 -7.07 -2.42
N ASP A 68 -10.55 -6.36 -2.89
CA ASP A 68 -9.18 -6.87 -2.89
C ASP A 68 -8.52 -6.67 -1.53
N TRP A 69 -8.79 -5.52 -0.91
CA TRP A 69 -8.41 -5.22 0.45
C TRP A 69 -8.95 -6.22 1.47
N GLU A 70 -10.24 -6.57 1.38
CA GLU A 70 -10.85 -7.61 2.22
C GLU A 70 -10.08 -8.93 2.12
N LYS A 71 -9.76 -9.39 0.90
CA LYS A 71 -8.99 -10.62 0.69
C LYS A 71 -7.57 -10.52 1.25
N LEU A 72 -6.93 -9.35 1.13
CA LEU A 72 -5.61 -9.10 1.70
C LEU A 72 -5.66 -9.24 3.22
N CYS A 73 -6.63 -8.59 3.86
CA CYS A 73 -6.83 -8.68 5.31
C CYS A 73 -7.15 -10.11 5.79
N GLU A 74 -7.99 -10.84 5.06
CA GLU A 74 -8.32 -12.25 5.37
C GLU A 74 -7.12 -13.20 5.22
N SER A 75 -6.24 -12.92 4.25
CA SER A 75 -5.07 -13.77 3.94
C SER A 75 -3.81 -13.37 4.71
N ALA A 76 -3.81 -12.22 5.38
CA ALA A 76 -2.64 -11.70 6.06
C ALA A 76 -2.40 -12.41 7.41
N GLU A 77 -1.14 -12.74 7.66
CA GLU A 77 -0.70 -13.30 8.94
C GLU A 77 0.58 -12.60 9.42
N GLY A 78 0.90 -12.75 10.71
CA GLY A 78 2.17 -12.32 11.28
C GLY A 78 2.44 -10.82 11.11
N GLU A 79 3.60 -10.48 10.54
CA GLU A 79 4.04 -9.09 10.36
C GLU A 79 3.27 -8.38 9.24
N ALA A 80 2.80 -9.10 8.21
CA ALA A 80 1.99 -8.53 7.14
C ALA A 80 0.64 -8.05 7.68
N ALA A 81 0.01 -8.83 8.55
CA ALA A 81 -1.24 -8.43 9.21
C ALA A 81 -1.08 -7.15 10.04
N LYS A 82 0.02 -7.02 10.79
CA LYS A 82 0.33 -5.81 11.55
C LYS A 82 0.58 -4.60 10.64
N ALA A 83 1.22 -4.83 9.49
CA ALA A 83 1.44 -3.76 8.52
C ALA A 83 0.12 -3.31 7.91
N LEU A 84 -0.79 -4.21 7.53
CA LEU A 84 -2.13 -3.84 7.03
C LEU A 84 -2.99 -3.13 8.08
N ASP A 85 -2.91 -3.54 9.36
CA ASP A 85 -3.60 -2.88 10.48
C ASP A 85 -3.17 -1.41 10.61
N GLU A 86 -1.88 -1.13 10.43
CA GLU A 86 -1.32 0.22 10.53
C GLU A 86 -1.84 1.20 9.46
N VAL A 87 -2.17 0.70 8.27
CA VAL A 87 -2.71 1.48 7.15
C VAL A 87 -4.24 1.39 7.04
N HIS A 88 -4.91 0.58 7.88
CA HIS A 88 -6.35 0.30 7.77
C HIS A 88 -7.21 1.57 7.74
N ASP A 89 -7.08 2.46 8.73
CA ASP A 89 -7.84 3.71 8.79
C ASP A 89 -7.57 4.65 7.61
N TRP A 90 -6.38 4.55 7.01
CA TRP A 90 -6.06 5.30 5.80
C TRP A 90 -6.74 4.69 4.58
N ALA A 91 -6.71 3.36 4.44
CA ALA A 91 -7.33 2.65 3.33
C ALA A 91 -8.85 2.84 3.31
N GLU A 92 -9.52 2.74 4.47
CA GLU A 92 -10.96 2.98 4.61
C GLU A 92 -11.34 4.40 4.17
N ARG A 93 -10.52 5.40 4.48
CA ARG A 93 -10.75 6.78 4.00
C ARG A 93 -10.56 6.88 2.49
N ALA A 94 -9.50 6.30 1.93
CA ALA A 94 -9.28 6.27 0.49
C ALA A 94 -10.46 5.61 -0.25
N PHE A 95 -10.98 4.50 0.28
CA PHE A 95 -12.17 3.85 -0.28
C PHE A 95 -13.42 4.70 -0.16
N SER A 96 -13.65 5.36 0.99
CA SER A 96 -14.80 6.23 1.17
C SER A 96 -14.78 7.46 0.25
N GLU A 97 -13.59 8.00 -0.03
CA GLU A 97 -13.43 9.25 -0.79
C GLU A 97 -13.32 9.00 -2.30
N HIS A 98 -12.67 7.91 -2.70
CA HIS A 98 -12.30 7.65 -4.10
C HIS A 98 -12.76 6.29 -4.64
N GLY A 99 -13.17 5.37 -3.78
CA GLY A 99 -13.58 4.01 -4.16
C GLY A 99 -12.42 3.03 -4.38
N SER A 100 -11.17 3.50 -4.39
CA SER A 100 -9.95 2.70 -4.53
C SER A 100 -8.74 3.45 -3.96
N PHE A 101 -7.62 2.75 -3.88
CA PHE A 101 -6.30 3.37 -3.79
C PHE A 101 -5.37 2.72 -4.81
N THR A 102 -4.29 3.40 -5.18
CA THR A 102 -3.28 2.85 -6.10
C THR A 102 -1.99 2.58 -5.37
N LEU A 103 -1.47 1.36 -5.49
CA LEU A 103 -0.11 1.01 -5.07
C LEU A 103 0.86 1.34 -6.21
N LEU A 104 1.78 2.26 -5.98
CA LEU A 104 2.83 2.61 -6.94
C LEU A 104 4.10 1.85 -6.58
N GLY A 105 4.56 1.04 -7.53
CA GLY A 105 5.86 0.37 -7.49
C GLY A 105 7.05 1.32 -7.61
N ILE A 106 8.25 0.74 -7.47
CA ILE A 106 9.56 1.44 -7.52
C ILE A 106 10.17 1.38 -8.91
#